data_AF-A0A2I7SKR0-F1
#
_entry.id   AF-A0A2I7SKR0-F1
#
_cell.length_a   1.000
_cell.length_b   1.000
_cell.length_c   1.000
_cell.angle_alpha   90.00
_cell.angle_beta   90.00
_cell.angle_gamma   90.00
#
_symmetry.space_group_name_H-M   'P 1'
#
loop_
_entity.id
_entity.type
_entity.pdbx_description
1 polymer ?
#
loop_
_entity_poly.entity_id
_entity_poly.type
_entity_poly.pdbx_seq_one_letter_code
_entity_poly.pdbx_strand_id
1 'polypeptide(L)'
;MKTKFLTLMMLLLTIVAFAKTEAMSKVTNEQLETLENQYGDMYELPVGDKIAYLREPNMVDYKRAFSAMQRGTDIDFGEAMLDALFVAGDEDIKKVDDYFMPARKILIDFFNYDDAEVTPLKDGKYKIDIGEHSCVVRKITRDDLKLAEKKNPSGKPFVTQEKLFEIVCVEKDQAFNNRGDAKIRFPLFQAIEELQNQKVAILKKRLPMPS
;
A
#
# COMPACT_ATOMS: atom_id res chain seq x y z
N MET A 1 11.78 0.87 -38.66
CA MET A 1 10.31 0.91 -38.83
C MET A 1 9.53 0.41 -37.62
N LYS A 2 9.92 -0.70 -36.98
CA LYS A 2 9.18 -1.28 -35.83
C LYS A 2 9.02 -0.35 -34.62
N THR A 3 10.06 0.42 -34.26
CA THR A 3 10.02 1.31 -33.09
C THR A 3 9.07 2.50 -33.28
N LYS A 4 9.08 3.14 -34.45
CA LYS A 4 8.16 4.26 -34.76
C LYS A 4 6.69 3.80 -34.85
N PHE A 5 6.46 2.58 -35.32
CA PHE A 5 5.11 1.99 -35.37
C PHE A 5 4.59 1.68 -33.96
N LEU A 6 5.44 1.12 -33.08
CA LEU A 6 5.09 0.84 -31.69
C LEU A 6 4.79 2.13 -30.91
N THR A 7 5.61 3.18 -31.07
CA THR A 7 5.37 4.48 -30.42
C THR A 7 4.10 5.15 -30.92
N LEU A 8 3.82 5.11 -32.24
CA LEU A 8 2.59 5.67 -32.81
C LEU A 8 1.35 4.90 -32.36
N MET A 9 1.44 3.56 -32.25
CA MET A 9 0.35 2.71 -31.78
C MET A 9 0.09 2.90 -30.28
N MET A 10 1.14 3.07 -29.47
CA MET A 10 1.01 3.39 -28.05
C MET A 10 0.35 4.75 -27.87
N LEU A 11 0.79 5.78 -28.61
CA LEU A 11 0.19 7.11 -28.62
C LEU A 11 -1.29 7.08 -29.06
N LEU A 12 -1.64 6.29 -30.09
CA LEU A 12 -3.02 6.10 -30.52
C LEU A 12 -3.86 5.42 -29.43
N LEU A 13 -3.32 4.39 -28.75
CA LEU A 13 -4.01 3.75 -27.64
C LEU A 13 -4.26 4.73 -26.49
N THR A 14 -3.28 5.56 -26.15
CA THR A 14 -3.43 6.57 -25.10
C THR A 14 -4.49 7.60 -25.47
N ILE A 15 -4.49 8.11 -26.70
CA ILE A 15 -5.49 9.10 -27.18
C ILE A 15 -6.91 8.50 -27.17
N VAL A 16 -7.06 7.25 -27.63
CA VAL A 16 -8.37 6.59 -27.66
C VAL A 16 -8.87 6.26 -26.26
N ALA A 17 -7.99 5.84 -25.34
CA ALA A 17 -8.33 5.66 -23.94
C ALA A 17 -8.80 6.98 -23.31
N PHE A 18 -8.04 8.07 -23.52
CA PHE A 18 -8.35 9.40 -22.99
C PHE A 18 -9.70 9.93 -23.49
N ALA A 19 -9.97 9.82 -24.80
CA ALA A 19 -11.25 10.26 -25.38
C ALA A 19 -12.45 9.43 -24.88
N LYS A 20 -12.24 8.13 -24.61
CA LYS A 20 -13.29 7.28 -24.05
C LYS A 20 -13.55 7.64 -22.57
N THR A 21 -12.50 7.96 -21.82
CA THR A 21 -12.59 8.45 -20.43
C THR A 21 -13.38 9.76 -20.34
N GLU A 22 -13.08 10.77 -21.16
CA GLU A 22 -13.82 12.04 -21.17
C GLU A 22 -15.31 11.85 -21.51
N ALA A 23 -15.66 10.88 -22.37
CA ALA A 23 -17.05 10.60 -22.72
C ALA A 23 -17.85 9.90 -21.59
N MET A 24 -17.18 9.20 -20.67
CA MET A 24 -17.80 8.49 -19.55
C MET A 24 -17.95 9.38 -18.31
N SER A 25 -17.11 10.41 -18.17
CA SER A 25 -17.08 11.27 -17.00
C SER A 25 -18.02 12.47 -17.12
N LYS A 26 -18.80 12.72 -16.07
CA LYS A 26 -19.54 13.98 -15.89
C LYS A 26 -18.69 15.08 -15.22
N VAL A 27 -17.46 14.75 -14.80
CA VAL A 27 -16.55 15.65 -14.11
C VAL A 27 -15.75 16.43 -15.15
N THR A 28 -15.70 17.75 -15.03
CA THR A 28 -14.97 18.60 -15.99
C THR A 28 -13.47 18.62 -15.69
N ASN A 29 -12.65 18.94 -16.69
CA ASN A 29 -11.20 19.06 -16.51
C ASN A 29 -10.82 20.11 -15.45
N GLU A 30 -11.54 21.23 -15.36
CA GLU A 30 -11.34 22.25 -14.32
C GLU A 30 -11.63 21.71 -12.90
N GLN A 31 -12.64 20.85 -12.76
CA GLN A 31 -12.94 20.19 -11.49
C GLN A 31 -11.84 19.19 -11.12
N LEU A 32 -11.31 18.45 -12.10
CA LEU A 32 -10.20 17.52 -11.88
C LEU A 32 -8.93 18.26 -11.45
N GLU A 33 -8.57 19.37 -12.11
CA GLU A 33 -7.42 20.20 -11.71
C GLU A 33 -7.59 20.74 -10.28
N THR A 34 -8.80 21.13 -9.88
CA THR A 34 -9.08 21.57 -8.51
C THR A 34 -8.87 20.45 -7.50
N LEU A 35 -9.31 19.23 -7.83
CA LEU A 35 -9.16 18.05 -6.99
C LEU A 35 -7.71 17.60 -6.89
N GLU A 36 -6.96 17.61 -7.99
CA GLU A 36 -5.51 17.32 -8.01
C GLU A 36 -4.73 18.31 -7.12
N ASN A 37 -5.05 19.60 -7.20
CA ASN A 37 -4.45 20.61 -6.31
C ASN A 37 -4.78 20.36 -4.83
N GLN A 38 -5.97 19.81 -4.54
CA GLN A 38 -6.42 19.55 -3.18
C GLN A 38 -5.85 18.24 -2.60
N TYR A 39 -5.77 17.19 -3.41
CA TYR A 39 -5.49 15.82 -2.95
C TYR A 39 -4.17 15.25 -3.45
N GLY A 40 -3.50 15.90 -4.39
CA GLY A 40 -2.27 15.42 -5.02
C GLY A 40 -2.55 14.46 -6.17
N ASP A 41 -1.75 13.40 -6.26
CA ASP A 41 -1.85 12.41 -7.33
C ASP A 41 -3.25 11.75 -7.35
N MET A 42 -3.84 11.76 -8.55
CA MET A 42 -5.19 11.29 -8.83
C MET A 42 -5.16 10.07 -9.75
N TYR A 43 -6.08 9.15 -9.52
CA TYR A 43 -6.19 7.87 -10.23
C TYR A 43 -7.58 7.74 -10.83
N GLU A 44 -7.62 7.30 -12.08
CA GLU A 44 -8.86 6.94 -12.76
C GLU A 44 -9.17 5.46 -12.56
N LEU A 45 -10.37 5.16 -12.08
CA LEU A 45 -10.90 3.80 -11.96
C LEU A 45 -12.08 3.63 -12.93
N PRO A 46 -11.82 3.30 -14.21
CA PRO A 46 -12.88 2.95 -15.15
C PRO A 46 -13.45 1.57 -14.81
N VAL A 47 -14.78 1.48 -14.73
CA VAL A 47 -15.51 0.23 -14.47
C VAL A 47 -16.67 0.11 -15.44
N GLY A 48 -16.50 -0.68 -16.49
CA GLY A 48 -17.49 -0.82 -17.54
C GLY A 48 -17.66 0.49 -18.32
N ASP A 49 -18.85 1.09 -18.21
CA ASP A 49 -19.25 2.38 -18.79
C ASP A 49 -19.16 3.56 -17.80
N LYS A 50 -18.63 3.32 -16.59
CA LYS A 50 -18.51 4.33 -15.53
C LYS A 50 -17.06 4.60 -15.18
N ILE A 51 -16.84 5.72 -14.50
CA ILE A 51 -15.53 6.11 -14.00
C ILE A 51 -15.62 6.75 -12.61
N ALA A 52 -14.70 6.35 -11.74
CA ALA A 52 -14.44 6.99 -10.46
C ALA A 52 -13.05 7.64 -10.48
N TYR A 53 -12.91 8.75 -9.78
CA TYR A 53 -11.64 9.41 -9.54
C TYR A 53 -11.26 9.24 -8.07
N LEU A 54 -10.09 8.65 -7.85
CA LEU A 54 -9.58 8.31 -6.53
C LEU A 54 -8.30 9.09 -6.24
N ARG A 55 -8.13 9.57 -5.01
CA ARG A 55 -6.83 10.08 -4.53
C ARG A 55 -5.91 8.94 -4.12
N GLU A 56 -4.60 9.20 -4.05
CA GLU A 56 -3.65 8.25 -3.47
C GLU A 56 -3.97 7.94 -1.99
N PRO A 57 -3.91 6.66 -1.55
CA PRO A 57 -4.06 6.30 -0.15
C PRO A 57 -2.84 6.67 0.70
N ASN A 58 -3.10 7.05 1.94
CA ASN A 58 -2.08 7.22 2.97
C ASN A 58 -2.22 6.15 4.08
N MET A 59 -1.29 6.13 5.04
CA MET A 59 -1.30 5.13 6.11
C MET A 59 -2.57 5.13 6.98
N VAL A 60 -3.29 6.25 7.09
CA VAL A 60 -4.56 6.30 7.84
C VAL A 60 -5.66 5.55 7.08
N ASP A 61 -5.70 5.70 5.76
CA ASP A 61 -6.66 4.98 4.89
C ASP A 61 -6.43 3.48 4.98
N TYR A 62 -5.17 3.03 4.86
CA TYR A 62 -4.83 1.63 5.02
C TYR A 62 -5.15 1.10 6.42
N LYS A 63 -4.79 1.84 7.48
CA LYS A 63 -5.16 1.44 8.85
C LYS A 63 -6.67 1.25 8.99
N ARG A 64 -7.48 2.14 8.39
CA ARG A 64 -8.95 2.02 8.40
C ARG A 64 -9.40 0.78 7.63
N ALA A 65 -8.94 0.60 6.40
CA ALA A 65 -9.36 -0.50 5.53
C ALA A 65 -8.99 -1.88 6.09
N PHE A 66 -7.74 -2.06 6.57
CA PHE A 66 -7.35 -3.30 7.23
C PHE A 66 -8.10 -3.53 8.54
N SER A 67 -8.47 -2.47 9.26
CA SER A 67 -9.29 -2.61 10.48
C SER A 67 -10.73 -3.03 10.15
N ALA A 68 -11.24 -2.65 8.97
CA ALA A 68 -12.53 -3.12 8.48
C ALA A 68 -12.43 -4.61 8.13
N MET A 69 -11.41 -4.99 7.35
CA MET A 69 -11.15 -6.39 6.99
C MET A 69 -10.98 -7.31 8.21
N GLN A 70 -10.23 -6.89 9.22
CA GLN A 70 -10.02 -7.67 10.45
C GLN A 70 -11.32 -7.91 11.24
N ARG A 71 -12.30 -7.01 11.13
CA ARG A 71 -13.59 -7.12 11.84
C ARG A 71 -14.68 -7.78 10.99
N GLY A 72 -14.54 -7.76 9.67
CA GLY A 72 -15.50 -8.29 8.71
C GLY A 72 -14.81 -9.18 7.68
N THR A 73 -14.81 -8.74 6.44
CA THR A 73 -14.44 -9.50 5.25
C THR A 73 -13.58 -8.67 4.29
N ASP A 74 -13.10 -9.30 3.21
CA ASP A 74 -12.47 -8.61 2.08
C ASP A 74 -13.41 -7.59 1.40
N ILE A 75 -14.73 -7.76 1.54
CA ILE A 75 -15.71 -6.80 1.04
C ILE A 75 -15.60 -5.49 1.81
N ASP A 76 -15.56 -5.56 3.15
CA ASP A 76 -15.44 -4.40 4.04
C ASP A 76 -14.13 -3.63 3.81
N PHE A 77 -13.06 -4.33 3.39
CA PHE A 77 -11.83 -3.68 2.95
C PHE A 77 -12.08 -2.77 1.73
N GLY A 78 -12.71 -3.33 0.69
CA GLY A 78 -13.02 -2.62 -0.54
C GLY A 78 -13.93 -1.42 -0.32
N GLU A 79 -14.98 -1.58 0.50
CA GLU A 79 -15.87 -0.50 0.90
C GLU A 79 -15.10 0.63 1.59
N ALA A 80 -14.31 0.29 2.62
CA ALA A 80 -13.54 1.27 3.37
C ALA A 80 -12.52 2.02 2.51
N MET A 81 -11.89 1.36 1.54
CA MET A 81 -10.97 1.99 0.59
C MET A 81 -11.71 2.92 -0.37
N LEU A 82 -12.77 2.47 -1.05
CA LEU A 82 -13.51 3.34 -1.96
C LEU A 82 -14.14 4.53 -1.23
N ASP A 83 -14.66 4.33 -0.03
CA ASP A 83 -15.19 5.44 0.78
C ASP A 83 -14.11 6.46 1.17
N ALA A 84 -12.90 6.00 1.43
CA ALA A 84 -11.80 6.89 1.81
C ALA A 84 -11.20 7.63 0.62
N LEU A 85 -11.10 6.98 -0.54
CA LEU A 85 -10.32 7.46 -1.68
C LEU A 85 -11.16 8.13 -2.76
N PHE A 86 -12.45 7.83 -2.87
CA PHE A 86 -13.32 8.42 -3.88
C PHE A 86 -13.48 9.93 -3.65
N VAL A 87 -13.13 10.73 -4.66
CA VAL A 87 -13.27 12.19 -4.62
C VAL A 87 -14.26 12.73 -5.65
N ALA A 88 -14.46 12.02 -6.77
CA ALA A 88 -15.43 12.38 -7.80
C ALA A 88 -15.77 11.19 -8.72
N GLY A 89 -16.75 11.38 -9.61
CA GLY A 89 -17.15 10.40 -10.63
C GLY A 89 -18.51 9.77 -10.35
N ASP A 90 -18.73 8.56 -10.87
CA ASP A 90 -20.01 7.87 -10.82
C ASP A 90 -20.16 7.06 -9.52
N GLU A 91 -21.04 7.54 -8.63
CA GLU A 91 -21.28 6.95 -7.31
C GLU A 91 -21.79 5.51 -7.34
N ASP A 92 -22.34 5.05 -8.47
CA ASP A 92 -22.77 3.67 -8.66
C ASP A 92 -21.61 2.68 -8.47
N ILE A 93 -20.36 3.09 -8.72
CA ILE A 93 -19.16 2.25 -8.47
C ILE A 93 -19.05 1.85 -7.00
N LYS A 94 -19.60 2.66 -6.08
CA LYS A 94 -19.62 2.36 -4.64
C LYS A 94 -20.91 1.68 -4.18
N LYS A 95 -22.01 1.88 -4.90
CA LYS A 95 -23.37 1.58 -4.42
C LYS A 95 -24.04 0.41 -5.13
N VAL A 96 -23.56 0.03 -6.30
CA VAL A 96 -24.16 -1.00 -7.15
C VAL A 96 -23.16 -2.15 -7.30
N ASP A 97 -23.59 -3.35 -6.87
CA ASP A 97 -22.73 -4.53 -6.76
C ASP A 97 -21.97 -4.88 -8.05
N ASP A 98 -22.63 -4.79 -9.21
CA ASP A 98 -22.04 -5.11 -10.51
C ASP A 98 -20.81 -4.25 -10.84
N TYR A 99 -20.75 -3.00 -10.34
CA TYR A 99 -19.59 -2.12 -10.48
C TYR A 99 -18.64 -2.21 -9.29
N PHE A 100 -19.16 -2.39 -8.08
CA PHE A 100 -18.34 -2.48 -6.88
C PHE A 100 -17.46 -3.74 -6.84
N MET A 101 -17.98 -4.90 -7.24
CA MET A 101 -17.25 -6.17 -7.24
C MET A 101 -15.96 -6.17 -8.09
N PRO A 102 -15.93 -5.63 -9.33
CA PRO A 102 -14.69 -5.45 -10.08
C PRO A 102 -13.83 -4.31 -9.53
N ALA A 103 -14.43 -3.18 -9.13
CA ALA A 103 -13.70 -2.03 -8.59
C ALA A 103 -12.80 -2.41 -7.40
N ARG A 104 -13.35 -3.12 -6.42
CA ARG A 104 -12.60 -3.47 -5.20
C ARG A 104 -11.36 -4.32 -5.46
N LYS A 105 -11.38 -5.16 -6.51
CA LYS A 105 -10.27 -6.07 -6.84
C LYS A 105 -9.05 -5.31 -7.33
N ILE A 106 -9.26 -4.20 -8.03
CA ILE A 106 -8.19 -3.35 -8.58
C ILE A 106 -7.55 -2.48 -7.49
N LEU A 107 -8.21 -2.25 -6.35
CA LEU A 107 -7.62 -1.48 -5.25
C LEU A 107 -6.35 -2.12 -4.67
N ILE A 108 -6.09 -3.40 -4.96
CA ILE A 108 -4.83 -4.05 -4.61
C ILE A 108 -3.62 -3.39 -5.30
N ASP A 109 -3.83 -2.73 -6.44
CA ASP A 109 -2.74 -2.10 -7.21
C ASP A 109 -2.15 -0.89 -6.48
N PHE A 110 -2.86 -0.31 -5.51
CA PHE A 110 -2.33 0.73 -4.63
C PHE A 110 -1.22 0.23 -3.69
N PHE A 111 -1.06 -1.09 -3.52
CA PHE A 111 -0.02 -1.69 -2.68
C PHE A 111 1.31 -1.91 -3.41
N ASN A 112 1.45 -1.40 -4.64
CA ASN A 112 2.67 -1.55 -5.41
C ASN A 112 3.70 -0.49 -4.99
N TYR A 113 4.47 -0.79 -3.94
CA TYR A 113 5.58 0.03 -3.46
C TYR A 113 6.91 -0.65 -3.79
N ASP A 114 7.95 0.15 -4.03
CA ASP A 114 9.31 -0.35 -4.21
C ASP A 114 9.78 -1.08 -2.95
N ASP A 115 10.43 -2.24 -3.13
CA ASP A 115 11.02 -2.98 -2.02
C ASP A 115 12.15 -2.17 -1.37
N ALA A 116 12.29 -2.32 -0.06
CA ALA A 116 13.42 -1.74 0.66
C ALA A 116 14.68 -2.59 0.49
N GLU A 117 15.84 -1.94 0.36
CA GLU A 117 17.12 -2.63 0.37
C GLU A 117 17.67 -2.75 1.80
N VAL A 118 17.99 -3.96 2.23
CA VAL A 118 18.49 -4.22 3.59
C VAL A 118 19.97 -4.62 3.57
N THR A 119 20.83 -3.77 4.12
CA THR A 119 22.27 -4.01 4.21
C THR A 119 22.70 -4.30 5.65
N PRO A 120 23.33 -5.46 5.96
CA PRO A 120 23.86 -5.73 7.29
C PRO A 120 25.07 -4.84 7.60
N LEU A 121 25.10 -4.32 8.82
CA LEU A 121 26.19 -3.51 9.36
C LEU A 121 26.89 -4.24 10.52
N LYS A 122 27.96 -3.63 11.05
CA LYS A 122 28.65 -4.13 12.26
C LYS A 122 27.72 -4.06 13.49
N ASP A 123 28.07 -4.84 14.52
CA ASP A 123 27.38 -4.86 15.83
C ASP A 123 25.89 -5.23 15.77
N GLY A 124 25.50 -6.04 14.77
CA GLY A 124 24.12 -6.51 14.63
C GLY A 124 23.14 -5.41 14.26
N LYS A 125 23.60 -4.40 13.53
CA LYS A 125 22.75 -3.36 12.94
C LYS A 125 22.46 -3.66 11.47
N TYR A 126 21.42 -3.03 10.95
CA TYR A 126 21.02 -3.13 9.56
C TYR A 126 20.66 -1.74 9.05
N LYS A 127 21.15 -1.38 7.87
CA LYS A 127 20.70 -0.22 7.11
C LYS A 127 19.54 -0.65 6.22
N ILE A 128 18.46 0.13 6.23
CA ILE A 128 17.30 -0.03 5.36
C ILE A 128 17.25 1.21 4.47
N ASP A 129 17.38 1.01 3.17
CA ASP A 129 17.31 2.04 2.13
C ASP A 129 15.97 1.92 1.38
N ILE A 130 15.25 3.04 1.25
CA ILE A 130 13.96 3.17 0.56
C ILE A 130 14.05 4.42 -0.32
N GLY A 131 14.25 4.21 -1.62
CA GLY A 131 14.58 5.31 -2.55
C GLY A 131 15.84 6.05 -2.10
N GLU A 132 15.72 7.37 -1.89
CA GLU A 132 16.82 8.22 -1.43
C GLU A 132 16.93 8.34 0.10
N HIS A 133 16.07 7.63 0.84
CA HIS A 133 15.98 7.72 2.30
C HIS A 133 16.50 6.47 2.97
N SER A 134 17.19 6.66 4.10
CA SER A 134 17.77 5.58 4.87
C SER A 134 17.45 5.65 6.36
N CYS A 135 17.42 4.49 6.99
CA CYS A 135 17.47 4.37 8.44
C CYS A 135 18.34 3.20 8.86
N VAL A 136 18.81 3.22 10.10
CA VAL A 136 19.52 2.10 10.71
C VAL A 136 18.73 1.59 11.90
N VAL A 137 18.51 0.28 11.90
CA VAL A 137 17.88 -0.45 12.99
C VAL A 137 18.89 -1.40 13.62
N ARG A 138 18.78 -1.61 14.94
CA ARG A 138 19.49 -2.72 15.61
C ARG A 138 18.71 -4.02 15.43
N LYS A 139 19.38 -5.14 15.69
CA LYS A 139 18.77 -6.47 15.74
C LYS A 139 17.49 -6.47 16.59
N ILE A 140 16.42 -7.01 16.01
CA ILE A 140 15.12 -7.17 16.64
C ILE A 140 15.18 -8.37 17.59
N THR A 141 14.68 -8.18 18.81
CA THR A 141 14.58 -9.22 19.83
C THR A 141 13.14 -9.55 20.18
N ARG A 142 12.94 -10.70 20.84
CA ARG A 142 11.63 -11.09 21.38
C ARG A 142 11.06 -10.05 22.35
N ASP A 143 11.90 -9.39 23.14
CA ASP A 143 11.41 -8.44 24.14
C ASP A 143 11.00 -7.11 23.48
N ASP A 144 11.64 -6.73 22.36
CA ASP A 144 11.19 -5.61 21.52
C ASP A 144 9.79 -5.87 20.95
N LEU A 145 9.55 -7.08 20.44
CA LEU A 145 8.24 -7.49 19.90
C LEU A 145 7.16 -7.43 20.98
N LYS A 146 7.41 -8.03 22.14
CA LYS A 146 6.49 -7.97 23.28
C LYS A 146 6.18 -6.54 23.68
N LEU A 147 7.17 -5.65 23.67
CA LEU A 147 6.98 -4.24 24.03
C LEU A 147 6.17 -3.52 22.95
N ALA A 148 6.41 -3.79 21.67
CA ALA A 148 5.65 -3.23 20.56
C ALA A 148 4.17 -3.66 20.60
N GLU A 149 3.91 -4.96 20.82
CA GLU A 149 2.56 -5.52 20.98
C GLU A 149 1.82 -4.91 22.17
N LYS A 150 2.49 -4.76 23.32
CA LYS A 150 1.92 -4.09 24.50
C LYS A 150 1.51 -2.64 24.22
N LYS A 151 2.19 -1.97 23.29
CA LYS A 151 1.85 -0.62 22.83
C LYS A 151 0.73 -0.59 21.78
N ASN A 152 0.22 -1.75 21.36
CA ASN A 152 -0.95 -1.91 20.49
C ASN A 152 -2.03 -2.80 21.12
N PRO A 153 -2.59 -2.44 22.30
CA PRO A 153 -3.56 -3.27 23.00
C PRO A 153 -4.86 -3.50 22.20
N SER A 154 -5.16 -2.60 21.25
CA SER A 154 -6.32 -2.68 20.35
C SER A 154 -6.09 -3.53 19.10
N GLY A 155 -4.89 -4.11 18.90
CA GLY A 155 -4.59 -4.93 17.73
C GLY A 155 -4.69 -4.20 16.39
N LYS A 156 -4.57 -2.87 16.38
CA LYS A 156 -4.76 -2.06 15.16
C LYS A 156 -3.70 -2.42 14.12
N PRO A 157 -4.07 -2.52 12.82
CA PRO A 157 -3.12 -2.79 11.74
C PRO A 157 -1.95 -1.81 11.74
N PHE A 158 -0.76 -2.32 11.39
CA PHE A 158 0.51 -1.59 11.27
C PHE A 158 1.05 -0.92 12.55
N VAL A 159 0.24 -0.76 13.60
CA VAL A 159 0.68 -0.07 14.84
C VAL A 159 1.79 -0.86 15.53
N THR A 160 1.71 -2.18 15.58
CA THR A 160 2.80 -3.00 16.16
C THR A 160 4.12 -2.78 15.42
N GLN A 161 4.11 -2.77 14.07
CA GLN A 161 5.32 -2.53 13.28
C GLN A 161 5.86 -1.10 13.46
N GLU A 162 4.96 -0.11 13.53
CA GLU A 162 5.32 1.27 13.85
C GLU A 162 6.01 1.38 15.21
N LYS A 163 5.46 0.70 16.24
CA LYS A 163 6.05 0.69 17.59
C LYS A 163 7.34 -0.11 17.66
N LEU A 164 7.44 -1.20 16.90
CA LEU A 164 8.67 -1.96 16.78
C LEU A 164 9.78 -1.09 16.18
N PHE A 165 9.51 -0.41 15.07
CA PHE A 165 10.45 0.53 14.46
C PHE A 165 10.92 1.60 15.45
N GLU A 166 9.99 2.25 16.19
CA GLU A 166 10.34 3.23 17.22
C GLU A 166 11.30 2.68 18.30
N ILE A 167 11.22 1.38 18.61
CA ILE A 167 12.03 0.72 19.64
C ILE A 167 13.43 0.34 19.13
N VAL A 168 13.55 -0.03 17.85
CA VAL A 168 14.79 -0.59 17.28
C VAL A 168 15.55 0.40 16.38
N CYS A 169 14.92 1.49 15.96
CA CYS A 169 15.57 2.54 15.18
C CYS A 169 16.69 3.20 15.99
N VAL A 170 17.86 3.33 15.38
CA VAL A 170 19.06 3.96 15.95
C VAL A 170 19.24 5.35 15.34
N GLU A 171 19.12 5.44 14.02
CA GLU A 171 19.21 6.68 13.23
C GLU A 171 18.28 6.58 12.03
N LYS A 172 17.80 7.71 11.53
CA LYS A 172 16.90 7.78 10.38
C LYS A 172 16.90 9.18 9.77
N ASP A 173 16.67 9.23 8.47
CA ASP A 173 16.42 10.49 7.77
C ASP A 173 15.07 11.12 8.18
N GLN A 174 14.92 12.41 7.92
CA GLN A 174 13.73 13.17 8.31
C GLN A 174 12.43 12.61 7.70
N ALA A 175 12.51 12.01 6.51
CA ALA A 175 11.36 11.44 5.80
C ALA A 175 10.63 10.37 6.64
N PHE A 176 11.37 9.58 7.44
CA PHE A 176 10.82 8.59 8.38
C PHE A 176 10.07 9.19 9.59
N ASN A 177 9.95 10.52 9.69
CA ASN A 177 9.08 11.17 10.66
C ASN A 177 7.65 11.35 10.13
N ASN A 178 7.44 11.33 8.82
CA ASN A 178 6.09 11.33 8.25
C ASN A 178 5.45 9.96 8.45
N ARG A 179 4.46 9.87 9.35
CA ARG A 179 3.76 8.61 9.66
C ARG A 179 2.65 8.29 8.65
N GLY A 180 2.26 9.28 7.84
CA GLY A 180 1.22 9.14 6.82
C GLY A 180 1.73 8.61 5.49
N ASP A 181 3.02 8.78 5.21
CA ASP A 181 3.64 8.44 3.93
C ASP A 181 3.70 6.93 3.70
N ALA A 182 2.77 6.40 2.89
CA ALA A 182 2.70 4.98 2.60
C ALA A 182 3.91 4.47 1.80
N LYS A 183 4.50 5.31 0.92
CA LYS A 183 5.65 4.98 0.06
C LYS A 183 6.88 4.63 0.88
N ILE A 184 7.02 5.23 2.06
CA ILE A 184 8.10 4.91 3.02
C ILE A 184 7.68 3.83 4.00
N ARG A 185 6.42 3.84 4.45
CA ARG A 185 5.98 3.01 5.58
C ARG A 185 5.77 1.55 5.21
N PHE A 186 5.21 1.25 4.05
CA PHE A 186 5.03 -0.14 3.63
C PHE A 186 6.36 -0.87 3.44
N PRO A 187 7.31 -0.35 2.65
CA PRO A 187 8.59 -1.03 2.46
C PRO A 187 9.37 -1.16 3.77
N LEU A 188 9.29 -0.14 4.64
CA LEU A 188 9.88 -0.20 5.98
C LEU A 188 9.30 -1.35 6.81
N PHE A 189 7.98 -1.52 6.82
CA PHE A 189 7.33 -2.57 7.60
C PHE A 189 7.63 -3.96 7.04
N GLN A 190 7.68 -4.11 5.71
CA GLN A 190 8.14 -5.34 5.05
C GLN A 190 9.59 -5.67 5.44
N ALA A 191 10.51 -4.72 5.34
CA ALA A 191 11.91 -4.92 5.75
C ALA A 191 12.05 -5.33 7.22
N ILE A 192 11.28 -4.69 8.11
CA ILE A 192 11.26 -5.04 9.53
C ILE A 192 10.72 -6.46 9.77
N GLU A 193 9.73 -6.89 8.99
CA GLU A 193 9.22 -8.26 9.04
C GLU A 193 10.23 -9.28 8.51
N GLU A 194 10.91 -8.97 7.41
CA GLU A 194 11.98 -9.82 6.86
C GLU A 194 13.14 -10.00 7.84
N LEU A 195 13.53 -8.93 8.54
CA LEU A 195 14.56 -8.98 9.57
C LEU A 195 14.18 -9.88 10.76
N GLN A 196 12.89 -10.12 11.01
CA GLN A 196 12.41 -11.08 12.01
C GLN A 196 12.47 -12.52 11.50
N ASN A 197 12.35 -12.70 10.18
CA ASN A 197 12.15 -13.99 9.51
C ASN A 197 13.37 -14.48 8.71
N GLN A 198 14.59 -14.06 9.09
CA GLN A 198 15.84 -14.46 8.43
C GLN A 198 16.13 -15.97 8.45
N LYS A 199 15.44 -16.74 9.30
CA LYS A 199 15.60 -18.20 9.40
C LYS A 199 14.26 -18.89 9.17
N VAL A 200 14.24 -19.88 8.28
CA VAL A 200 13.06 -20.70 8.01
C VAL A 200 12.97 -21.85 9.00
N ALA A 201 11.81 -22.01 9.65
CA ALA A 201 11.50 -23.15 10.50
C ALA A 201 10.69 -24.20 9.73
N ILE A 202 11.01 -25.48 9.93
CA ILE A 202 10.24 -26.60 9.33
C ILE A 202 9.92 -27.60 10.45
N LEU A 203 8.63 -27.79 10.73
CA LEU A 203 8.15 -28.82 11.64
C LEU A 203 7.93 -30.12 10.87
N LYS A 204 8.67 -31.18 11.21
CA LYS A 204 8.51 -32.52 10.61
C LYS A 204 8.03 -33.51 11.67
N LYS A 205 6.98 -34.27 11.35
CA LYS A 205 6.56 -35.42 12.17
C LYS A 205 7.66 -36.48 12.11
N ARG A 206 8.22 -36.83 13.28
CA ARG A 206 9.21 -37.92 13.38
C ARG A 206 8.53 -39.25 13.05
N LEU A 207 9.12 -40.04 12.15
CA LEU A 207 8.73 -41.43 11.94
C LEU A 207 9.33 -42.32 13.04
N PRO A 208 8.60 -43.35 13.53
CA PRO A 208 9.16 -44.31 14.48
C PRO A 208 10.36 -45.03 13.85
N MET A 209 11.39 -45.33 14.65
CA MET A 209 12.52 -46.11 14.16
C MET A 209 12.08 -47.54 13.86
N PRO A 210 12.55 -48.17 12.77
CA PRO A 210 12.32 -49.58 12.54
C PRO A 210 12.93 -50.38 13.69
N SER A 211 12.13 -51.31 14.23
CA SER A 211 12.51 -52.28 15.27
C SER A 211 13.52 -53.31 14.76
#